data_AF-A5KZN6-F1
#
_entry.id   AF-A5KZN6-F1
#
_cell.length_a   1.000
_cell.length_b   1.000
_cell.length_c   1.000
_cell.angle_alpha   90.00
_cell.angle_beta   90.00
_cell.angle_gamma   90.00
#
_symmetry.space_group_name_H-M   'P 1'
#
loop_
_entity.id
_entity.type
_entity.pdbx_description
1 polymer ?
#
loop_
_entity_poly.entity_id
_entity_poly.type
_entity_poly.pdbx_seq_one_letter_code
_entity_poly.pdbx_strand_id
1 'polypeptide(L)'
;MKHNASVMPPALASRAKGFTIIELVVVIVILGIISVTAASKFLNLQTDARISTLNGLKGGMESASAMLYGKTSALGLDKAVSASINVEGDDILVAYGYPAAMNDQTWSLLIESTFLDAVWDTGRADWFFTNTDADDGIILYAPSSRKKQSDNCYLEYQEATETTTPVFTLTTTGC
;
A
#
# COMPACT_ATOMS: atom_id res chain seq x y z
N MET A 1 29.51 47.93 68.78
CA MET A 1 28.79 46.94 67.95
C MET A 1 28.92 47.38 66.50
N LYS A 2 29.60 46.59 65.66
CA LYS A 2 29.88 46.92 64.24
C LYS A 2 28.69 46.46 63.40
N HIS A 3 27.98 47.39 62.75
CA HIS A 3 26.94 47.04 61.77
C HIS A 3 27.60 46.82 60.40
N ASN A 4 27.47 45.60 59.89
CA ASN A 4 27.99 45.13 58.62
C ASN A 4 26.98 45.45 57.50
N ALA A 5 27.32 46.34 56.58
CA ALA A 5 26.51 46.63 55.40
C ALA A 5 26.77 45.56 54.33
N SER A 6 25.81 44.66 54.13
CA SER A 6 25.82 43.71 53.01
C SER A 6 25.44 44.46 51.74
N VAL A 7 26.43 44.71 50.89
CA VAL A 7 26.22 45.26 49.54
C VAL A 7 25.74 44.14 48.63
N MET A 8 24.52 44.28 48.11
CA MET A 8 23.91 43.37 47.15
C MET A 8 24.51 43.64 45.76
N PRO A 9 25.05 42.63 45.04
CA PRO A 9 25.62 42.85 43.72
C PRO A 9 24.53 43.15 42.68
N PRO A 10 24.80 44.00 41.67
CA PRO A 10 23.82 44.32 40.63
C PRO A 10 23.52 43.09 39.76
N ALA A 11 22.23 42.85 39.49
CA ALA A 11 21.79 41.85 38.55
C ALA A 11 22.33 42.18 37.14
N LEU A 12 23.09 41.27 36.55
CA LEU A 12 23.55 41.38 35.16
C LEU A 12 22.33 41.29 34.24
N ALA A 13 21.84 42.43 33.76
CA ALA A 13 20.78 42.49 32.76
C ALA A 13 21.28 41.90 31.44
N SER A 14 20.75 40.72 31.06
CA SER A 14 21.00 40.17 29.72
C SER A 14 20.33 41.08 28.69
N ARG A 15 21.12 41.74 27.83
CA ARG A 15 20.58 42.42 26.65
C ARG A 15 20.00 41.35 25.72
N ALA A 16 18.68 41.15 25.74
CA ALA A 16 18.01 40.40 24.71
C ALA A 16 18.22 41.14 23.38
N LYS A 17 19.08 40.62 22.51
CA LYS A 17 19.13 41.08 21.12
C LYS A 17 17.81 40.66 20.48
N GLY A 18 16.93 41.63 20.24
CA GLY A 18 15.72 41.40 19.46
C GLY A 18 16.09 40.98 18.04
N PHE A 19 15.37 40.00 17.51
CA PHE A 19 15.47 39.60 16.10
C PHE A 19 15.01 40.78 15.23
N THR A 20 15.74 41.09 14.15
CA THR A 20 15.31 42.16 13.25
C THR A 20 14.06 41.70 12.47
N ILE A 21 13.15 42.63 12.17
CA ILE A 21 11.96 42.30 11.37
C ILE A 21 12.38 41.77 10.00
N ILE A 22 13.49 42.26 9.43
CA ILE A 22 14.01 41.77 8.16
C ILE A 22 14.52 40.33 8.24
N GLU A 23 15.17 39.91 9.33
CA GLU A 23 15.54 38.52 9.51
C GLU A 23 14.31 37.61 9.55
N LEU A 24 13.24 38.02 10.23
CA LEU A 24 12.00 37.24 10.26
C LEU A 24 11.38 37.12 8.87
N VAL A 25 11.34 38.22 8.12
CA VAL A 25 10.82 38.27 6.75
C VAL A 25 11.64 37.37 5.81
N VAL A 26 12.98 37.43 5.88
CA VAL A 26 13.84 36.60 5.02
C VAL A 26 13.66 35.12 5.35
N VAL A 27 13.52 34.75 6.62
CA VAL A 27 13.30 33.35 7.03
C VAL A 27 11.99 32.80 6.45
N ILE A 28 10.88 33.52 6.58
CA ILE A 28 9.59 33.04 6.05
C ILE A 28 9.60 32.95 4.52
N VAL A 29 10.31 33.86 3.84
CA VAL A 29 10.46 33.82 2.37
C VAL A 29 11.26 32.57 1.95
N ILE A 30 12.38 32.30 2.61
CA ILE A 30 13.20 31.11 2.32
C ILE A 30 12.41 29.83 2.61
N LEU A 31 11.73 29.75 3.76
CA LEU A 31 10.88 28.60 4.11
C LEU A 31 9.74 28.43 3.10
N GLY A 32 9.16 29.51 2.59
CA GLY A 32 8.15 29.47 1.53
C GLY A 32 8.67 28.81 0.25
N ILE A 33 9.86 29.19 -0.22
CA ILE A 33 10.45 28.63 -1.45
C ILE A 33 10.81 27.15 -1.27
N ILE A 34 11.42 26.78 -0.14
CA ILE A 34 11.79 25.40 0.15
C ILE A 34 10.55 24.51 0.30
N SER A 35 9.47 25.03 0.90
CA SER A 35 8.23 24.28 1.09
C SER A 35 7.58 23.88 -0.23
N VAL A 36 7.50 24.80 -1.20
CA VAL A 36 6.87 24.52 -2.50
C VAL A 36 7.65 23.46 -3.29
N THR A 37 8.98 23.57 -3.31
CA THR A 37 9.83 22.59 -4.02
C THR A 37 9.80 21.21 -3.35
N ALA A 38 9.87 21.17 -2.02
CA ALA A 38 9.74 19.92 -1.26
C ALA A 38 8.39 19.24 -1.45
N ALA A 39 7.29 19.99 -1.46
CA ALA A 39 5.94 19.46 -1.68
C ALA A 39 5.80 18.79 -3.06
N SER A 40 6.29 19.43 -4.12
CA SER A 40 6.24 18.85 -5.48
C SER A 40 6.99 17.52 -5.59
N LYS A 41 8.18 17.44 -4.98
CA LYS A 41 8.97 16.19 -4.95
C LYS A 41 8.31 15.12 -4.09
N PHE A 42 7.74 15.50 -2.95
CA PHE A 42 7.04 14.57 -2.06
C PHE A 42 5.82 13.93 -2.73
N LEU A 43 5.09 14.66 -3.59
CA LEU A 43 3.99 14.09 -4.37
C LEU A 43 4.47 13.03 -5.36
N ASN A 44 5.54 13.30 -6.11
CA ASN A 44 6.11 12.33 -7.05
C ASN A 44 6.59 11.06 -6.33
N LEU A 45 7.28 11.22 -5.19
CA LEU A 45 7.74 10.09 -4.40
C LEU A 45 6.59 9.21 -3.88
N GLN A 46 5.43 9.79 -3.56
CA GLN A 46 4.26 9.00 -3.17
C GLN A 46 3.68 8.21 -4.35
N THR A 47 3.60 8.81 -5.54
CA THR A 47 3.19 8.09 -6.75
C THR A 47 4.15 6.94 -7.06
N ASP A 48 5.46 7.18 -7.05
CA ASP A 48 6.47 6.15 -7.29
C ASP A 48 6.41 5.04 -6.21
N ALA A 49 6.17 5.40 -4.95
CA ALA A 49 6.01 4.44 -3.87
C ALA A 49 4.80 3.52 -4.09
N ARG A 50 3.64 4.08 -4.48
CA ARG A 50 2.43 3.28 -4.80
C ARG A 50 2.69 2.30 -5.94
N ILE A 51 3.29 2.80 -7.02
CA ILE A 51 3.61 1.97 -8.19
C ILE A 51 4.59 0.86 -7.79
N SER A 52 5.62 1.17 -7.00
CA SER A 52 6.57 0.17 -6.49
C SER A 52 5.88 -0.89 -5.62
N THR A 53 4.98 -0.49 -4.71
CA THR A 53 4.22 -1.44 -3.89
C THR A 53 3.31 -2.34 -4.71
N LEU A 54 2.66 -1.81 -5.75
CA LEU A 54 1.85 -2.60 -6.67
C LEU A 54 2.69 -3.59 -7.49
N ASN A 55 3.88 -3.20 -7.92
CA ASN A 55 4.82 -4.12 -8.56
C ASN A 55 5.29 -5.22 -7.60
N GLY A 56 5.53 -4.88 -6.33
CA GLY A 56 5.88 -5.85 -5.28
C GLY A 56 4.76 -6.86 -5.05
N LEU A 57 3.51 -6.39 -4.93
CA LEU A 57 2.33 -7.25 -4.82
C LEU A 57 2.19 -8.16 -6.05
N LYS A 58 2.31 -7.60 -7.26
CA LYS A 58 2.27 -8.35 -8.52
C LYS A 58 3.28 -9.49 -8.54
N GLY A 59 4.55 -9.20 -8.21
CA GLY A 59 5.59 -10.23 -8.18
C GLY A 59 5.32 -11.33 -7.15
N GLY A 60 4.78 -10.96 -5.98
CA GLY A 60 4.34 -11.91 -4.97
C GLY A 60 3.21 -12.81 -5.46
N MET A 61 2.18 -12.22 -6.09
CA MET A 61 1.06 -12.96 -6.66
C MET A 61 1.45 -13.90 -7.80
N GLU A 62 2.30 -13.45 -8.71
CA GLU A 62 2.84 -14.28 -9.79
C GLU A 62 3.63 -15.47 -9.24
N SER A 63 4.47 -15.23 -8.22
CA SER A 63 5.23 -16.29 -7.55
C SER A 63 4.33 -17.31 -6.86
N ALA A 64 3.35 -16.84 -6.08
CA ALA A 64 2.40 -17.72 -5.38
C ALA A 64 1.57 -18.55 -6.37
N SER A 65 1.11 -17.92 -7.45
CA SER A 65 0.37 -18.58 -8.54
C SER A 65 1.19 -19.69 -9.20
N ALA A 66 2.47 -19.43 -9.51
CA ALA A 66 3.36 -20.43 -10.11
C ALA A 66 3.63 -21.62 -9.15
N MET A 67 3.83 -21.33 -7.87
CA MET A 67 4.04 -22.38 -6.86
C MET A 67 2.80 -23.26 -6.67
N LEU A 68 1.62 -22.64 -6.60
CA LEU A 68 0.36 -23.34 -6.46
C LEU A 68 0.08 -24.22 -7.69
N TYR A 69 0.31 -23.67 -8.89
CA TYR A 69 0.18 -24.41 -10.14
C TYR A 69 1.10 -25.65 -10.19
N GLY A 70 2.33 -25.54 -9.70
CA GLY A 70 3.23 -26.69 -9.58
C GLY A 70 2.66 -27.79 -8.68
N LYS A 71 2.04 -27.42 -7.55
CA LYS A 71 1.41 -28.36 -6.61
C LYS A 71 0.15 -29.00 -7.20
N THR A 72 -0.73 -28.21 -7.81
CA THR A 72 -2.01 -28.68 -8.37
C THR A 72 -1.82 -29.53 -9.63
N SER A 73 -0.83 -29.20 -10.47
CA SER A 73 -0.47 -30.00 -11.64
C SER A 73 0.00 -31.40 -11.25
N ALA A 74 0.77 -31.52 -10.15
CA ALA A 74 1.18 -32.82 -9.63
C ALA A 74 -0.01 -33.67 -9.12
N LEU A 75 -1.14 -33.02 -8.82
CA LEU A 75 -2.40 -33.66 -8.43
C LEU A 75 -3.35 -33.88 -9.62
N GLY A 76 -2.97 -33.48 -10.83
CA GLY A 76 -3.79 -33.63 -12.05
C GLY A 76 -4.99 -32.67 -12.12
N LEU A 77 -4.89 -31.50 -11.48
CA LEU A 77 -5.95 -30.50 -11.42
C LEU A 77 -5.84 -29.40 -12.49
N ASP A 78 -4.88 -29.51 -13.41
CA ASP A 78 -4.59 -28.53 -14.48
C ASP A 78 -5.74 -28.34 -15.49
N LYS A 79 -6.70 -29.27 -15.52
CA LYS A 79 -7.90 -29.20 -16.37
C LYS A 79 -9.21 -29.08 -15.61
N ALA A 80 -9.16 -29.07 -14.28
CA ALA A 80 -10.35 -28.95 -13.47
C ALA A 80 -10.83 -27.49 -13.53
N VAL A 81 -12.07 -27.27 -13.98
CA VAL A 81 -12.68 -25.93 -14.00
C VAL A 81 -12.62 -25.29 -12.61
N SER A 82 -12.87 -26.08 -11.57
CA SER A 82 -12.72 -25.69 -10.18
C SER A 82 -12.32 -26.90 -9.35
N ALA A 83 -11.43 -26.69 -8.38
CA ALA A 83 -11.07 -27.67 -7.37
C ALA A 83 -10.65 -26.95 -6.07
N SER A 84 -10.65 -27.68 -4.96
CA SER A 84 -10.07 -27.22 -3.69
C SER A 84 -8.91 -28.13 -3.31
N ILE A 85 -7.81 -27.53 -2.85
CA ILE A 85 -6.67 -28.26 -2.29
C ILE A 85 -6.42 -27.83 -0.85
N ASN A 86 -6.20 -28.81 0.02
CA ASN A 86 -5.78 -28.53 1.38
C ASN A 86 -4.26 -28.27 1.43
N VAL A 87 -3.87 -27.18 2.06
CA VAL A 87 -2.49 -26.80 2.37
C VAL A 87 -2.45 -26.47 3.85
N GLU A 88 -1.83 -27.36 4.64
CA GLU A 88 -1.60 -27.13 6.08
C GLU A 88 -2.88 -26.85 6.90
N GLY A 89 -4.03 -27.37 6.46
CA GLY A 89 -5.32 -27.16 7.11
C GLY A 89 -6.19 -26.10 6.44
N ASP A 90 -5.62 -25.28 5.54
CA ASP A 90 -6.36 -24.29 4.77
C ASP A 90 -6.80 -24.86 3.42
N ASP A 91 -8.08 -24.67 3.08
CA ASP A 91 -8.64 -25.07 1.80
C ASP A 91 -8.50 -23.92 0.80
N ILE A 92 -7.64 -24.12 -0.20
CA ILE A 92 -7.34 -23.13 -1.24
C ILE A 92 -8.10 -23.50 -2.51
N LEU A 93 -8.97 -22.59 -2.98
CA LEU A 93 -9.68 -22.76 -4.23
C LEU A 93 -8.77 -22.50 -5.43
N VAL A 94 -8.89 -23.35 -6.45
CA VAL A 94 -8.14 -23.27 -7.69
C VAL A 94 -9.03 -23.45 -8.91
N ALA A 95 -8.68 -22.80 -10.01
CA ALA A 95 -9.30 -22.92 -11.32
C ALA A 95 -8.22 -23.25 -12.36
N TYR A 96 -8.39 -24.36 -13.08
CA TYR A 96 -7.42 -24.88 -14.04
C TYR A 96 -6.00 -25.01 -13.46
N GLY A 97 -5.93 -25.38 -12.18
CA GLY A 97 -4.68 -25.52 -11.41
C GLY A 97 -4.08 -24.21 -10.88
N TYR A 98 -4.58 -23.04 -11.27
CA TYR A 98 -4.14 -21.74 -10.77
C TYR A 98 -5.01 -21.26 -9.60
N PRO A 99 -4.56 -20.28 -8.79
CA PRO A 99 -5.41 -19.66 -7.77
C PRO A 99 -6.77 -19.25 -8.36
N ALA A 100 -7.87 -19.52 -7.66
CA ALA A 100 -9.14 -18.97 -8.06
C ALA A 100 -9.20 -17.45 -7.81
N ALA A 101 -10.04 -16.72 -8.53
CA ALA A 101 -10.36 -15.32 -8.29
C ALA A 101 -11.29 -15.16 -7.08
N MET A 102 -10.83 -15.64 -5.91
CA MET A 102 -11.48 -15.46 -4.61
C MET A 102 -10.51 -14.89 -3.58
N ASN A 103 -10.89 -13.84 -2.87
CA ASN A 103 -9.98 -13.22 -1.91
C ASN A 103 -9.93 -14.00 -0.59
N ASP A 104 -11.09 -14.31 -0.02
CA ASP A 104 -11.27 -14.97 1.27
C ASP A 104 -10.81 -16.44 1.28
N GLN A 105 -11.01 -17.16 0.17
CA GLN A 105 -10.67 -18.59 0.05
C GLN A 105 -9.39 -18.87 -0.73
N THR A 106 -8.69 -17.85 -1.22
CA THR A 106 -7.50 -18.08 -2.06
C THR A 106 -6.43 -17.04 -1.81
N TRP A 107 -6.61 -15.79 -2.25
CA TRP A 107 -5.51 -14.83 -2.25
C TRP A 107 -5.06 -14.37 -0.87
N SER A 108 -5.97 -14.25 0.10
CA SER A 108 -5.61 -13.93 1.49
C SER A 108 -4.86 -15.06 2.20
N LEU A 109 -4.99 -16.30 1.73
CA LEU A 109 -4.25 -17.47 2.24
C LEU A 109 -2.88 -17.60 1.56
N LEU A 110 -2.77 -17.19 0.30
CA LEU A 110 -1.54 -17.29 -0.48
C LEU A 110 -0.56 -16.15 -0.23
N ILE A 111 -1.06 -14.96 0.09
CA ILE A 111 -0.26 -13.76 0.29
C ILE A 111 -0.58 -13.25 1.68
N GLU A 112 0.40 -13.34 2.56
CA GLU A 112 0.36 -12.92 3.97
C GLU A 112 0.16 -11.40 4.09
N SER A 113 -1.02 -10.92 3.70
CA SER A 113 -1.42 -9.52 3.70
C SER A 113 -2.88 -9.39 4.08
N THR A 114 -3.20 -8.32 4.81
CA THR A 114 -4.56 -8.00 5.18
C THR A 114 -5.26 -7.31 4.02
N PHE A 115 -6.17 -8.02 3.35
CA PHE A 115 -7.06 -7.47 2.33
C PHE A 115 -8.46 -7.24 2.92
N LEU A 116 -8.98 -6.02 2.78
CA LEU A 116 -10.38 -5.71 3.12
C LEU A 116 -11.18 -5.37 1.87
N ASP A 117 -12.49 -5.59 1.92
CA ASP A 117 -13.38 -5.23 0.81
C ASP A 117 -13.47 -3.70 0.67
N ALA A 118 -13.24 -3.16 -0.53
CA ALA A 118 -13.24 -1.72 -0.76
C ALA A 118 -14.61 -1.05 -0.63
N VAL A 119 -15.69 -1.81 -0.81
CA VAL A 119 -17.08 -1.35 -0.89
C VAL A 119 -17.78 -1.50 0.45
N TRP A 120 -17.65 -2.66 1.09
CA TRP A 120 -18.46 -3.03 2.25
C TRP A 120 -17.70 -2.92 3.58
N ASP A 121 -16.37 -2.80 3.57
CA ASP A 121 -15.57 -2.70 4.78
C ASP A 121 -15.23 -1.24 5.14
N THR A 122 -15.39 -0.90 6.43
CA THR A 122 -15.08 0.42 7.01
C THR A 122 -13.80 0.44 7.82
N GLY A 123 -13.12 -0.70 7.91
CA GLY A 123 -11.87 -0.91 8.59
C GLY A 123 -10.68 -0.19 7.93
N ARG A 124 -9.52 -0.41 8.52
CA ARG A 124 -8.24 0.10 8.01
C ARG A 124 -7.35 -1.08 7.65
N ALA A 125 -7.06 -1.20 6.38
CA ALA A 125 -6.04 -2.09 5.85
C ALA A 125 -5.13 -1.34 4.89
N ASP A 126 -3.96 -1.91 4.65
CA ASP A 126 -3.02 -1.38 3.66
C ASP A 126 -3.50 -1.67 2.24
N TRP A 127 -4.19 -2.81 2.06
CA TRP A 127 -4.71 -3.27 0.79
C TRP A 127 -6.23 -3.46 0.87
N PHE A 128 -6.86 -3.09 -0.23
CA PHE A 128 -8.27 -3.35 -0.46
C PHE A 128 -8.43 -4.18 -1.72
N PHE A 129 -9.42 -5.07 -1.72
CA PHE A 129 -9.82 -5.78 -2.91
C PHE A 129 -11.21 -5.32 -3.36
N THR A 130 -11.50 -5.48 -4.65
CA THR A 130 -12.84 -5.31 -5.22
C THR A 130 -13.07 -6.45 -6.18
N ASN A 131 -14.21 -7.11 -6.03
CA ASN A 131 -14.75 -8.03 -7.01
C ASN A 131 -16.10 -7.46 -7.46
N THR A 132 -16.17 -6.97 -8.70
CA THR A 132 -17.34 -6.24 -9.21
C THR A 132 -18.44 -7.20 -9.65
N ASP A 133 -18.05 -8.36 -10.18
CA ASP A 133 -18.92 -9.46 -10.55
C ASP A 133 -18.26 -10.77 -10.08
N ALA A 134 -18.85 -11.42 -9.08
CA ALA A 134 -18.26 -12.60 -8.46
C ALA A 134 -18.02 -13.77 -9.44
N ASP A 135 -18.66 -13.74 -10.61
CA ASP A 135 -18.61 -14.81 -11.60
C ASP A 135 -17.69 -14.49 -12.80
N ASP A 136 -17.09 -13.30 -12.87
CA ASP A 136 -16.26 -12.88 -14.02
C ASP A 136 -14.79 -13.33 -13.95
N GLY A 137 -14.37 -13.90 -12.81
CA GLY A 137 -13.01 -14.35 -12.58
C GLY A 137 -12.00 -13.22 -12.37
N ILE A 138 -12.44 -12.02 -11.98
CA ILE A 138 -11.59 -10.84 -11.82
C ILE A 138 -11.57 -10.36 -10.36
N ILE A 139 -10.37 -10.06 -9.85
CA ILE A 139 -10.20 -9.31 -8.60
C ILE A 139 -9.26 -8.14 -8.83
N LEU A 140 -9.64 -6.97 -8.31
CA LEU A 140 -8.80 -5.78 -8.27
C LEU A 140 -8.21 -5.58 -6.88
N TYR A 141 -6.92 -5.31 -6.79
CA TYR A 141 -6.20 -4.98 -5.57
C TYR A 141 -5.67 -3.56 -5.63
N ALA A 142 -6.04 -2.75 -4.64
CA ALA A 142 -5.68 -1.33 -4.59
C ALA A 142 -5.11 -0.95 -3.21
N PRO A 143 -4.14 -0.02 -3.16
CA PRO A 143 -3.65 0.50 -1.90
C PRO A 143 -4.73 1.36 -1.22
N SER A 144 -4.67 1.45 0.11
CA SER A 144 -5.62 2.22 0.94
C SER A 144 -5.89 3.65 0.46
N SER A 145 -4.88 4.32 -0.08
CA SER A 145 -4.98 5.70 -0.58
C SER A 145 -5.75 5.86 -1.91
N ARG A 146 -5.99 4.77 -2.65
CA ARG A 146 -6.61 4.76 -3.99
C ARG A 146 -7.57 3.58 -4.16
N LYS A 147 -8.37 3.31 -3.13
CA LYS A 147 -9.13 2.06 -3.00
C LYS A 147 -10.27 1.87 -4.02
N LYS A 148 -10.65 2.91 -4.79
CA LYS A 148 -11.72 2.80 -5.78
C LYS A 148 -11.14 2.45 -7.14
N GLN A 149 -11.83 1.61 -7.91
CA GLN A 149 -11.44 1.35 -9.31
C GLN A 149 -11.35 2.64 -10.13
N SER A 150 -12.23 3.63 -9.87
CA SER A 150 -12.19 4.96 -10.50
C SER A 150 -10.89 5.73 -10.26
N ASP A 151 -10.11 5.35 -9.25
CA ASP A 151 -8.83 5.98 -8.92
C ASP A 151 -7.68 5.47 -9.81
N ASN A 152 -7.91 4.49 -10.70
CA ASN A 152 -6.93 4.00 -11.70
C ASN A 152 -5.53 3.70 -11.11
N CYS A 153 -5.49 3.14 -9.91
CA CYS A 153 -4.27 2.74 -9.22
C CYS A 153 -4.47 1.38 -8.55
N TYR A 154 -4.38 0.31 -9.34
CA TYR A 154 -4.66 -1.05 -8.89
C TYR A 154 -3.89 -2.09 -9.70
N LEU A 155 -3.82 -3.29 -9.11
CA LEU A 155 -3.43 -4.53 -9.76
C LEU A 155 -4.68 -5.35 -10.02
N GLU A 156 -4.92 -5.68 -11.28
CA GLU A 156 -5.98 -6.59 -11.70
C GLU A 156 -5.43 -8.00 -11.83
N TYR A 157 -6.12 -8.95 -11.21
CA TYR A 157 -5.94 -10.37 -11.39
C TYR A 157 -7.11 -10.92 -12.20
N GLN A 158 -6.79 -11.61 -13.29
CA GLN A 158 -7.75 -12.39 -14.06
C GLN A 158 -7.42 -13.88 -13.94
N GLU A 159 -8.41 -14.67 -13.51
CA GLU A 159 -8.31 -16.11 -13.34
C GLU A 159 -7.94 -16.83 -14.65
N ALA A 160 -7.35 -18.02 -14.51
CA ALA A 160 -7.13 -18.91 -15.63
C ALA A 160 -8.45 -19.40 -16.24
N THR A 161 -8.42 -19.72 -17.53
CA THR A 161 -9.50 -20.45 -18.22
C THR A 161 -8.96 -21.76 -18.78
N GLU A 162 -9.82 -22.57 -19.41
CA GLU A 162 -9.41 -23.81 -20.08
C GLU A 162 -8.25 -23.61 -21.07
N THR A 163 -8.14 -22.42 -21.67
CA THR A 163 -7.18 -22.14 -22.74
C THR A 163 -6.19 -21.03 -22.42
N THR A 164 -6.37 -20.30 -21.31
CA THR A 164 -5.53 -19.15 -20.95
C THR A 164 -4.99 -19.29 -19.54
N THR A 165 -3.70 -18.99 -19.38
CA THR A 165 -3.08 -18.80 -18.06
C THR A 165 -3.62 -17.52 -17.40
N PRO A 166 -3.51 -17.38 -16.07
CA PRO A 166 -3.97 -16.16 -15.41
C PRO A 166 -3.15 -14.94 -15.84
N VAL A 167 -3.74 -13.75 -15.72
CA VAL A 167 -3.13 -12.49 -16.14
C VAL A 167 -3.09 -11.50 -14.97
N PHE A 168 -1.96 -10.77 -14.87
CA PHE A 168 -1.73 -9.73 -13.87
C PHE A 168 -1.47 -8.38 -14.53
N THR A 169 -2.43 -7.47 -14.46
CA THR A 169 -2.39 -6.18 -15.17
C THR A 169 -2.32 -5.02 -14.19
N LEU A 170 -1.36 -4.12 -14.38
CA LEU A 170 -1.23 -2.91 -13.56
C LEU A 170 -1.86 -1.70 -14.26
N THR A 171 -2.74 -1.01 -13.54
CA THR A 171 -3.26 0.30 -13.92
C THR A 171 -2.68 1.33 -12.96
N THR A 172 -1.86 2.26 -13.48
CA THR A 172 -1.09 3.21 -12.65
C THR A 172 -1.38 4.68 -12.95
N THR A 173 -2.28 4.97 -13.88
CA THR A 173 -2.52 6.34 -14.37
C THR A 173 -3.12 7.28 -13.32
N GLY A 174 -3.72 6.74 -12.25
CA GLY A 174 -4.22 7.53 -11.12
C GLY A 174 -3.47 7.29 -9.81
N CYS A 175 -2.32 6.62 -9.85
CA CYS A 175 -1.39 6.61 -8.73
C CYS A 175 -0.82 8.02 -8.51
#